data_AF-A0A5E4UIS9-F1
#
_entry.id   AF-A0A5E4UIS9-F1
#
_cell.length_a   1.000
_cell.length_b   1.000
_cell.length_c   1.000
_cell.angle_alpha   90.00
_cell.angle_beta   90.00
_cell.angle_gamma   90.00
#
_symmetry.space_group_name_H-M   'P 1'
#
loop_
_entity.id
_entity.type
_entity.pdbx_description
1 polymer ?
#
loop_
_entity_poly.entity_id
_entity_poly.type
_entity_poly.pdbx_seq_one_letter_code
_entity_poly.pdbx_strand_id
1 'polypeptide(L)'
;MMTTSPKPNDGAMVWLDASVRQHIVELALAGAHHGLETEARTILRALPSLVPQVEARQCLHAALLIALGDTAQARACLARLTAGDGAEQAVEADVSAASVLQHWLDATDPAYASSPSSASSSSSSPSSPEVLPLP
;
A
#
# COMPACT_ATOMS: atom_id res chain seq x y z
N MET A 1 -15.65 -37.53 27.70
CA MET A 1 -16.05 -36.14 27.98
C MET A 1 -14.97 -35.23 27.43
N MET A 2 -15.36 -34.29 26.56
CA MET A 2 -14.48 -33.55 25.65
C MET A 2 -13.59 -32.56 26.38
N THR A 3 -12.29 -32.58 26.06
CA THR A 3 -11.31 -31.57 26.45
C THR A 3 -11.50 -30.32 25.59
N THR A 4 -11.94 -29.22 26.18
CA THR A 4 -12.01 -27.92 25.50
C THR A 4 -10.63 -27.27 25.56
N SER A 5 -9.89 -27.31 24.45
CA SER A 5 -8.64 -26.56 24.27
C SER A 5 -8.91 -25.05 24.36
N PRO A 6 -8.04 -24.26 25.02
CA PRO A 6 -8.18 -22.81 25.05
C PRO A 6 -7.82 -22.24 23.67
N LYS A 7 -8.72 -21.42 23.13
CA LYS A 7 -8.58 -20.72 21.86
C LYS A 7 -7.62 -19.53 22.07
N PRO A 8 -6.46 -19.46 21.39
CA PRO A 8 -5.51 -18.40 21.65
C PRO A 8 -5.80 -17.22 20.72
N ASN A 9 -6.68 -16.29 21.12
CA ASN A 9 -6.61 -14.89 20.63
C ASN A 9 -7.54 -13.85 21.30
N ASP A 10 -8.10 -14.09 22.48
CA ASP A 10 -9.01 -13.10 23.11
C ASP A 10 -8.29 -12.00 23.91
N GLY A 11 -7.06 -12.24 24.38
CA GLY A 11 -6.41 -11.35 25.36
C GLY A 11 -6.11 -9.93 24.85
N ALA A 12 -5.68 -9.77 23.59
CA ALA A 12 -5.33 -8.47 23.02
C ALA A 12 -6.56 -7.62 22.66
N MET A 13 -7.67 -8.27 22.28
CA MET A 13 -8.94 -7.60 21.95
C MET A 13 -9.58 -6.93 23.18
N VAL A 14 -9.26 -7.39 24.38
CA VAL A 14 -9.83 -6.90 25.64
C VAL A 14 -9.10 -5.64 26.16
N TRP A 15 -7.86 -5.37 25.72
CA TRP A 15 -7.02 -4.32 26.31
C TRP A 15 -6.94 -3.02 25.49
N LEU A 16 -7.18 -3.07 24.18
CA LEU A 16 -7.15 -1.89 23.30
C LEU A 16 -8.52 -1.70 22.65
N ASP A 17 -9.09 -0.50 22.75
CA ASP A 17 -10.30 -0.16 22.01
C ASP A 17 -10.04 -0.08 20.49
N ALA A 18 -11.11 0.00 19.70
CA ALA A 18 -11.02 0.02 18.24
C ALA A 18 -10.25 1.23 17.70
N SER A 19 -10.43 2.40 18.32
CA SER A 19 -9.77 3.64 17.89
C SER A 19 -8.27 3.57 18.15
N VAL A 20 -7.82 3.03 19.29
CA VAL A 20 -6.39 2.86 19.58
C VAL A 20 -5.76 1.89 18.59
N ARG A 21 -6.43 0.77 18.25
CA ARG A 21 -5.91 -0.17 17.24
C ARG A 21 -5.78 0.48 15.87
N GLN A 22 -6.76 1.30 15.48
CA GLN A 22 -6.70 2.07 14.24
C GLN A 22 -5.49 3.02 14.22
N HIS A 23 -5.31 3.82 15.28
CA HIS A 23 -4.17 4.75 15.37
C HIS A 23 -2.81 4.03 15.30
N ILE A 24 -2.68 2.84 15.88
CA ILE A 24 -1.45 2.05 15.78
C ILE A 24 -1.16 1.66 14.31
N VAL A 25 -2.18 1.26 13.56
CA VAL A 25 -2.03 0.92 12.13
C VAL A 25 -1.67 2.15 11.30
N GLU A 26 -2.33 3.28 11.53
CA GLU A 26 -2.03 4.55 10.88
C GLU A 26 -0.60 5.02 11.18
N LEU A 27 -0.16 4.88 12.44
CA LEU A 27 1.20 5.19 12.85
C LEU A 27 2.23 4.30 12.15
N ALA A 28 1.92 3.03 11.88
CA ALA A 28 2.80 2.15 11.12
C ALA A 28 2.95 2.62 9.67
N LEU A 29 1.85 3.05 9.03
CA LEU A 29 1.89 3.58 7.66
C LEU A 29 2.70 4.87 7.59
N ALA A 30 2.43 5.83 8.50
CA ALA A 30 3.22 7.05 8.60
C ALA A 30 4.69 6.74 8.91
N GLY A 31 4.94 5.86 9.88
CA GLY A 31 6.28 5.49 10.32
C GLY A 31 7.11 4.85 9.20
N ALA A 32 6.52 3.95 8.40
CA ALA A 32 7.18 3.36 7.24
C ALA A 32 7.67 4.44 6.26
N HIS A 33 6.85 5.46 5.99
CA HIS A 33 7.23 6.60 5.13
C HIS A 33 8.28 7.54 5.73
N HIS A 34 8.43 7.54 7.05
CA HIS A 34 9.37 8.40 7.77
C HIS A 34 10.63 7.67 8.26
N GLY A 35 10.90 6.46 7.77
CA GLY A 35 12.12 5.71 8.08
C GLY A 35 12.07 4.90 9.38
N LEU A 36 10.90 4.76 10.02
CA LEU A 36 10.67 3.92 11.19
C LEU A 36 10.34 2.48 10.78
N GLU A 37 11.21 1.88 9.97
CA GLU A 37 10.97 0.56 9.37
C GLU A 37 10.82 -0.56 10.42
N THR A 38 11.58 -0.48 11.51
CA THR A 38 11.58 -1.52 12.55
C THR A 38 10.24 -1.54 13.32
N GLU A 39 9.73 -0.35 13.63
CA GLU A 39 8.45 -0.13 14.29
C GLU A 39 7.31 -0.54 13.38
N ALA A 40 7.33 -0.09 12.12
CA ALA A 40 6.33 -0.44 11.12
C ALA A 40 6.28 -1.96 10.86
N ARG A 41 7.43 -2.65 10.76
CA ARG A 41 7.50 -4.11 10.64
C ARG A 41 7.03 -4.84 11.90
N THR A 42 7.18 -4.23 13.07
CA THR A 42 6.66 -4.80 14.31
C THR A 42 5.13 -4.73 14.32
N ILE A 43 4.55 -3.61 13.90
CA ILE A 43 3.11 -3.45 13.78
C ILE A 43 2.53 -4.33 12.66
N LEU A 44 3.24 -4.48 11.53
CA LEU A 44 2.87 -5.39 10.44
C LEU A 44 2.62 -6.83 10.95
N ARG A 45 3.51 -7.34 11.80
CA ARG A 45 3.36 -8.67 12.43
C ARG A 45 2.20 -8.73 13.43
N ALA A 46 1.85 -7.60 14.04
CA ALA A 46 0.75 -7.49 15.00
C ALA A 46 -0.63 -7.26 14.34
N LEU A 47 -0.69 -7.00 13.02
CA LEU A 47 -1.94 -6.74 12.30
C LEU A 47 -3.09 -7.72 12.60
N PRO A 48 -2.87 -9.05 12.73
CA PRO A 48 -3.94 -9.98 13.06
C PRO A 48 -4.64 -9.70 14.40
N SER A 49 -3.95 -9.08 15.35
CA SER A 49 -4.50 -8.68 16.65
C SER A 49 -5.10 -7.27 16.62
N LEU A 50 -4.68 -6.43 15.67
CA LEU A 50 -5.12 -5.04 15.54
C LEU A 50 -6.39 -4.91 14.67
N VAL A 51 -6.49 -5.73 13.63
CA VAL A 51 -7.53 -5.64 12.60
C VAL A 51 -8.31 -6.97 12.54
N PRO A 52 -9.47 -7.06 13.21
CA PRO A 52 -10.29 -8.27 13.23
C PRO A 52 -10.77 -8.68 11.83
N GLN A 53 -11.14 -7.70 10.99
CA GLN A 53 -11.63 -7.93 9.63
C GLN A 53 -10.50 -8.47 8.75
N VAL A 54 -10.71 -9.62 8.12
CA VAL A 54 -9.65 -10.34 7.39
C VAL A 54 -9.29 -9.58 6.12
N GLU A 55 -10.27 -9.03 5.44
CA GLU A 55 -10.18 -8.33 4.17
C GLU A 55 -9.43 -7.00 4.35
N ALA A 56 -9.86 -6.20 5.33
CA ALA A 56 -9.19 -4.96 5.71
C ALA A 56 -7.74 -5.22 6.13
N ARG A 57 -7.49 -6.30 6.88
CA ARG A 57 -6.14 -6.70 7.28
C ARG A 57 -5.25 -7.05 6.10
N GLN A 58 -5.78 -7.75 5.10
CA GLN A 58 -5.03 -8.11 3.90
C GLN A 58 -4.68 -6.87 3.06
N CYS A 59 -5.62 -5.92 2.92
CA CYS A 59 -5.37 -4.64 2.26
C CYS A 59 -4.30 -3.83 3.01
N LEU A 60 -4.43 -3.71 4.33
CA LEU A 60 -3.45 -3.00 5.18
C LEU A 60 -2.08 -3.67 5.19
N HIS A 61 -2.03 -5.00 5.12
CA HIS A 61 -0.78 -5.75 4.98
C HIS A 61 -0.08 -5.42 3.66
N ALA A 62 -0.82 -5.44 2.54
CA ALA A 62 -0.27 -5.02 1.25
C ALA A 62 0.19 -3.55 1.29
N ALA A 63 -0.61 -2.65 1.86
CA ALA A 63 -0.28 -1.23 1.95
C ALA A 63 1.02 -0.98 2.74
N LEU A 64 1.18 -1.64 3.89
CA LEU A 64 2.41 -1.53 4.69
C LEU A 64 3.64 -2.11 3.98
N LEU A 65 3.48 -3.21 3.23
CA LEU A 65 4.58 -3.74 2.42
C LEU A 65 5.01 -2.75 1.34
N ILE A 66 4.07 -2.04 0.69
CA ILE A 66 4.39 -0.98 -0.27
C ILE A 66 5.13 0.16 0.44
N ALA A 67 4.63 0.62 1.59
CA ALA A 67 5.26 1.69 2.36
C ALA A 67 6.69 1.35 2.82
N LEU A 68 6.95 0.08 3.13
CA LEU A 68 8.25 -0.45 3.51
C LEU A 68 9.18 -0.75 2.32
N GLY A 69 8.72 -0.58 1.08
CA GLY A 69 9.48 -0.90 -0.12
C GLY A 69 9.57 -2.39 -0.45
N ASP A 70 8.83 -3.25 0.26
CA ASP A 70 8.75 -4.70 0.04
C ASP A 70 7.81 -5.03 -1.15
N THR A 71 8.05 -4.40 -2.30
CA THR A 71 7.18 -4.37 -3.50
C THR A 71 6.86 -5.75 -4.07
N ALA A 72 7.82 -6.68 -4.04
CA ALA A 72 7.61 -8.05 -4.49
C ALA A 72 6.59 -8.81 -3.63
N GLN A 73 6.66 -8.63 -2.30
CA GLN A 73 5.70 -9.24 -1.38
C GLN A 73 4.34 -8.56 -1.48
N ALA A 74 4.29 -7.24 -1.65
CA ALA A 74 3.06 -6.50 -1.90
C ALA A 74 2.34 -7.02 -3.15
N ARG A 75 3.07 -7.18 -4.27
CA ARG A 75 2.53 -7.72 -5.52
C ARG A 75 1.94 -9.12 -5.35
N ALA A 76 2.66 -10.01 -4.67
CA ALA A 76 2.17 -11.36 -4.37
C ALA A 76 0.93 -11.32 -3.47
N CYS A 77 0.87 -10.39 -2.51
CA CYS A 77 -0.30 -10.21 -1.64
C CYS A 77 -1.53 -9.73 -2.41
N LEU A 78 -1.36 -8.72 -3.28
CA LEU A 78 -2.44 -8.18 -4.10
C LEU A 78 -2.92 -9.20 -5.15
N ALA A 79 -2.02 -9.99 -5.73
CA ALA A 79 -2.39 -11.07 -6.65
C ALA A 79 -3.31 -12.10 -5.97
N ARG A 80 -3.03 -12.50 -4.73
CA ARG A 80 -3.91 -13.42 -3.97
C ARG A 80 -5.28 -12.79 -3.66
N LEU A 81 -5.31 -11.51 -3.32
CA LEU A 81 -6.55 -10.77 -3.10
C LEU A 81 -7.44 -10.75 -4.35
N THR A 82 -6.84 -10.56 -5.53
CA THR A 82 -7.58 -10.53 -6.80
C THR A 82 -7.90 -11.92 -7.37
N ALA A 83 -7.08 -12.93 -7.08
CA ALA A 83 -7.24 -14.29 -7.62
C ALA A 83 -8.34 -15.10 -6.92
N GLY A 84 -8.91 -14.58 -5.84
CA GLY A 84 -10.11 -15.13 -5.22
C GLY A 84 -9.91 -16.35 -4.33
N ASP A 85 -8.68 -16.64 -3.89
CA ASP A 85 -8.35 -17.72 -2.96
C ASP A 85 -8.88 -17.48 -1.51
N GLY A 86 -9.71 -16.45 -1.35
CA GLY A 86 -10.54 -16.13 -0.18
C GLY A 86 -11.83 -15.38 -0.54
N ALA A 87 -12.25 -15.41 -1.81
CA ALA A 87 -13.34 -14.59 -2.35
C ALA A 87 -14.73 -15.23 -2.23
N GLU A 88 -14.99 -15.99 -1.18
CA GLU A 88 -16.38 -16.36 -0.87
C GLU A 88 -17.19 -15.18 -0.30
N GLN A 89 -16.52 -14.04 -0.02
CA GLN A 89 -17.13 -12.80 0.49
C GLN A 89 -16.36 -11.51 0.16
N ALA A 90 -15.57 -11.45 -0.93
CA ALA A 90 -14.89 -10.20 -1.30
C ALA A 90 -15.94 -9.11 -1.61
N VAL A 91 -16.07 -8.13 -0.71
CA VAL A 91 -16.99 -7.01 -0.86
C VAL A 91 -16.45 -6.10 -1.96
N GLU A 92 -17.33 -5.50 -2.77
CA GLU A 92 -16.97 -4.61 -3.88
C GLU A 92 -15.97 -3.50 -3.48
N ALA A 93 -16.06 -3.02 -2.23
CA ALA A 93 -15.14 -2.05 -1.65
C ALA A 93 -13.68 -2.54 -1.55
N ASP A 94 -13.47 -3.84 -1.29
CA ASP A 94 -12.13 -4.41 -1.16
C ASP A 94 -11.45 -4.61 -2.53
N VAL A 95 -12.24 -4.89 -3.56
CA VAL A 95 -11.76 -4.93 -4.95
C VAL A 95 -11.29 -3.54 -5.40
N SER A 96 -12.04 -2.49 -5.02
CA SER A 96 -11.64 -1.11 -5.24
C SER A 96 -10.36 -0.77 -4.49
N ALA A 97 -10.25 -1.12 -3.21
CA ALA A 97 -9.04 -0.89 -2.41
C ALA A 97 -7.81 -1.61 -3.00
N ALA A 98 -7.95 -2.87 -3.41
CA ALA A 98 -6.87 -3.62 -4.04
C ALA A 98 -6.40 -2.94 -5.35
N SER A 99 -7.31 -2.41 -6.17
CA SER A 99 -6.95 -1.69 -7.39
C SER A 99 -6.16 -0.40 -7.12
N VAL A 100 -6.53 0.35 -6.07
CA VAL A 100 -5.82 1.57 -5.64
C VAL A 100 -4.42 1.22 -5.15
N LEU A 101 -4.29 0.14 -4.37
CA LEU A 101 -2.99 -0.34 -3.88
C LEU A 101 -2.10 -0.84 -5.02
N GLN A 102 -2.65 -1.48 -6.05
CA GLN A 102 -1.89 -1.86 -7.25
C GLN A 102 -1.37 -0.62 -7.98
N HIS A 103 -2.22 0.39 -8.19
CA HIS A 103 -1.79 1.64 -8.82
C HIS A 103 -0.70 2.34 -8.01
N TRP A 104 -0.81 2.36 -6.68
CA TRP A 104 0.23 2.90 -5.81
C TRP A 104 1.53 2.10 -5.90
N LEU A 105 1.46 0.77 -5.89
CA LEU A 105 2.63 -0.10 -6.06
C LEU A 105 3.35 0.18 -7.38
N ASP A 106 2.61 0.30 -8.48
CA ASP A 106 3.17 0.61 -9.79
C ASP A 106 3.86 1.99 -9.80
N ALA A 107 3.27 2.99 -9.12
CA ALA A 107 3.88 4.32 -8.97
C ALA A 107 5.15 4.32 -8.11
N THR A 108 5.30 3.37 -7.18
CA THR A 108 6.52 3.21 -6.36
C THR A 108 7.65 2.47 -7.07
N ASP A 109 7.39 1.83 -8.20
CA ASP A 109 8.41 1.15 -8.98
C ASP A 109 9.26 2.17 -9.76
N PRO A 110 10.58 2.28 -9.51
CA PRO A 110 11.43 3.25 -10.20
C PRO A 110 11.52 3.01 -11.72
N ALA A 111 11.17 1.81 -12.20
CA ALA A 111 11.08 1.53 -13.64
C ALA A 111 9.86 2.23 -14.28
N TYR A 112 8.78 2.43 -13.53
CA TYR A 112 7.59 3.14 -14.00
C TYR A 112 7.80 4.66 -14.04
N ALA A 113 8.57 5.21 -13.09
CA ALA A 113 8.98 6.62 -13.07
C ALA A 113 9.84 7.03 -14.30
N SER A 114 10.45 6.05 -14.98
CA SER A 114 11.26 6.25 -16.18
C SER A 114 10.47 6.17 -17.50
N SER A 115 9.15 5.95 -17.45
CA SER A 115 8.26 6.10 -18.60
C SER A 115 7.51 7.43 -18.50
N PRO A 116 8.11 8.56 -18.91
CA PRO A 116 7.30 9.71 -19.26
C PRO A 116 6.42 9.28 -20.43
N SER A 117 5.11 9.42 -20.27
CA SER A 117 4.18 9.50 -21.40
C SER A 117 4.86 10.32 -22.49
N SER A 118 4.97 9.76 -23.69
CA SER A 118 5.56 10.40 -24.85
C SER A 118 4.77 11.66 -25.22
N ALA A 119 5.02 12.76 -24.51
CA ALA A 119 4.65 14.09 -24.92
C ALA A 119 5.81 14.59 -25.81
N SER A 120 5.68 14.24 -27.09
CA SER A 120 6.23 14.90 -28.26
C SER A 120 7.21 16.03 -27.98
N SER A 121 8.50 15.72 -28.11
CA SER A 121 9.55 16.70 -28.34
C SER A 121 9.31 17.41 -29.68
N SER A 122 8.70 18.60 -29.66
CA SER A 122 8.82 19.58 -30.74
C SER A 122 9.93 20.56 -30.38
N SER A 123 11.12 20.29 -30.91
CA SER A 123 12.22 21.23 -31.00
C SER A 123 11.83 22.38 -31.94
N SER A 124 11.45 23.53 -31.39
CA SER A 124 11.34 24.76 -32.17
C SER A 124 12.56 25.61 -31.89
N SER A 125 13.46 25.63 -32.87
CA SER A 125 14.66 26.46 -32.96
C SER A 125 14.35 27.94 -32.69
N PRO A 126 15.21 28.69 -31.98
CA PRO A 126 15.13 30.14 -31.96
C PRO A 126 15.70 30.69 -33.28
N SER A 127 14.85 31.14 -34.18
CA SER A 127 15.27 31.94 -35.34
C SER A 127 15.58 33.37 -34.88
N SER A 128 16.85 33.75 -35.00
CA SER A 128 17.36 35.12 -34.86
C SER A 128 16.66 36.07 -35.84
N PRO A 129 16.15 37.25 -35.39
CA PRO A 129 15.78 38.30 -36.32
C PRO A 129 17.01 39.15 -36.70
N GLU A 130 17.19 39.17 -38.01
CA GLU A 130 18.10 39.89 -38.89
C GLU A 130 18.18 41.41 -38.61
N VAL A 131 19.40 41.93 -38.66
CA VAL A 131 19.73 43.36 -38.59
C VAL A 131 19.35 44.04 -39.91
N LEU A 132 18.50 45.07 -39.85
CA LEU A 132 18.27 46.00 -40.97
C LEU A 132 18.89 47.37 -40.64
N PRO A 133 19.80 47.90 -41.48
CA PRO A 133 20.24 49.29 -41.41
C PRO A 133 19.35 50.18 -42.30
N LEU A 134 19.08 51.41 -41.88
CA LEU A 134 18.48 52.47 -42.68
C LEU A 134 19.00 53.84 -42.20
N PRO A 135 18.93 54.88 -43.06
CA PRO A 135 20.05 55.72 -43.51
C PRO A 135 20.46 56.88 -42.61
#